data_AF-A0A662V303-F1
#
_entry.id   AF-A0A662V303-F1
#
_cell.length_a   1.000
_cell.length_b   1.000
_cell.length_c   1.000
_cell.angle_alpha   90.00
_cell.angle_beta   90.00
_cell.angle_gamma   90.00
#
_symmetry.space_group_name_H-M   'P 1'
#
loop_
_entity.id
_entity.type
_entity.pdbx_description
1 polymer ?
#
loop_
_entity_poly.entity_id
_entity_poly.type
_entity_poly.pdbx_seq_one_letter_code
_entity_poly.pdbx_strand_id
1 'polypeptide(L)'
;MADWRIVSGVLIVLVIILAATTAYFASKPPVTITTTVTQPVTVTTTVAGKGTTVTVEKTVTVSAGGPAVKKLKVFFFDPAPANMWWDIVVEGVERAVEELRLMGVDVEYKRFDATTLDKQVAQLQQALTLKPDVAVIGTISDAVQDLVKQLRQAGTIVILVDRDLPDQTARDLYLGTDNKWAARIEAEAFLKWLEGQGVSKPWKIIIFKGLPGIPTSYLRYEGFMEALKPYIDKGEAQVIEEVEVNPDLLPECYAKASTIVPKYGKGVTAYFATNLLQAMAIVKALQDNNIQPGKDVYVLGFDAQVKEWVDMIAKGYVALSIQQHPFSMGYWGVWAGYYIKAGLLKLPEKAVINTPTYKVVPCNATYSLYLDHFAIPPMELLKLAAKLTPDNPQMHSPGYYSLPCG
;
A
#
# COMPACT_ATOMS: atom_id res chain seq x y z
N MET A 1 4.87 22.77 -19.00
CA MET A 1 4.66 21.59 -18.12
C MET A 1 3.94 22.10 -16.89
N ALA A 2 2.71 21.65 -16.64
CA ALA A 2 1.91 22.15 -15.52
C ALA A 2 2.43 21.58 -14.20
N ASP A 3 2.62 22.44 -13.22
CA ASP A 3 2.99 22.07 -11.85
C ASP A 3 1.86 21.19 -11.25
N TRP A 4 2.20 20.01 -10.75
CA TRP A 4 1.25 19.04 -10.19
C TRP A 4 0.51 19.61 -8.97
N ARG A 5 1.11 20.59 -8.29
CA ARG A 5 0.47 21.36 -7.21
C ARG A 5 -0.70 22.19 -7.75
N ILE A 6 -0.60 22.67 -9.00
CA ILE A 6 -1.65 23.44 -9.69
C ILE A 6 -2.75 22.52 -10.20
N VAL A 7 -2.43 21.35 -10.77
CA VAL A 7 -3.46 20.42 -11.28
C VAL A 7 -4.29 19.82 -10.14
N SER A 8 -3.63 19.47 -9.03
CA SER A 8 -4.31 19.02 -7.80
C SER A 8 -5.07 20.18 -7.15
N GLY A 9 -4.48 21.38 -7.11
CA GLY A 9 -5.12 22.59 -6.59
C GLY A 9 -6.38 23.02 -7.37
N VAL A 10 -6.42 22.85 -8.69
CA VAL A 10 -7.57 23.24 -9.53
C VAL A 10 -8.74 22.26 -9.37
N LEU A 11 -8.48 20.95 -9.21
CA LEU A 11 -9.52 19.97 -8.85
C LEU A 11 -10.08 20.24 -7.45
N ILE A 12 -9.21 20.62 -6.50
CA ILE A 12 -9.59 21.02 -5.14
C ILE A 12 -10.43 22.30 -5.15
N VAL A 13 -10.06 23.33 -5.92
CA VAL A 13 -10.84 24.58 -6.04
C VAL A 13 -12.22 24.31 -6.65
N LEU A 14 -12.36 23.39 -7.60
CA LEU A 14 -13.67 23.04 -8.16
C LEU A 14 -14.57 22.28 -7.16
N VAL A 15 -14.01 21.38 -6.35
CA VAL A 15 -14.75 20.68 -5.29
C VAL A 15 -15.10 21.63 -4.14
N ILE A 16 -14.20 22.55 -3.77
CA ILE A 16 -14.44 23.58 -2.75
C ILE A 16 -15.44 24.63 -3.26
N ILE A 17 -15.42 25.04 -4.53
CA ILE A 17 -16.42 25.98 -5.08
C ILE A 17 -17.81 25.31 -5.14
N LEU A 18 -17.90 24.01 -5.43
CA LEU A 18 -19.17 23.27 -5.33
C LEU A 18 -19.68 23.20 -3.88
N ALA A 19 -18.78 23.09 -2.90
CA ALA A 19 -19.11 23.09 -1.47
C ALA A 19 -19.37 24.50 -0.90
N ALA A 20 -18.76 25.55 -1.46
CA ALA A 20 -18.86 26.92 -0.98
C ALA A 20 -20.02 27.69 -1.61
N THR A 21 -20.44 27.34 -2.83
CA THR A 21 -21.64 27.94 -3.45
C THR A 21 -22.94 27.54 -2.75
N THR A 22 -22.92 26.51 -1.91
CA THR A 22 -24.03 26.16 -1.01
C THR A 22 -23.94 26.81 0.38
N ALA A 23 -22.85 27.53 0.70
CA ALA A 23 -22.59 28.13 2.01
C ALA A 23 -22.65 29.68 2.05
N TYR A 24 -23.14 30.34 1.00
CA TYR A 24 -23.21 31.82 0.95
C TYR A 24 -24.56 32.42 1.41
N PHE A 25 -25.45 31.65 2.05
CA PHE A 25 -26.65 32.24 2.65
C PHE A 25 -26.88 31.83 4.10
N ALA A 26 -26.74 32.85 4.96
CA ALA A 26 -27.40 33.06 6.25
C ALA A 26 -26.94 32.25 7.48
N SER A 27 -26.47 33.03 8.45
CA SER A 27 -26.40 32.78 9.89
C SER A 27 -27.55 31.91 10.46
N LYS A 28 -27.24 30.70 10.97
CA LYS A 28 -28.00 29.91 11.97
C LYS A 28 -27.25 28.58 12.35
N PRO A 29 -27.68 27.81 13.39
CA PRO A 29 -26.84 27.04 14.33
C PRO A 29 -26.36 25.67 13.78
N PRO A 30 -25.60 24.83 14.53
CA PRO A 30 -24.56 23.95 13.98
C PRO A 30 -25.11 22.87 13.04
N VAL A 31 -24.42 22.73 11.91
CA VAL A 31 -24.76 21.85 10.80
C VAL A 31 -24.46 20.39 11.15
N THR A 32 -25.48 19.53 11.05
CA THR A 32 -25.30 18.07 10.92
C THR A 32 -24.72 17.79 9.54
N ILE A 33 -23.51 17.22 9.45
CA ILE A 33 -22.98 16.72 8.17
C ILE A 33 -23.83 15.52 7.78
N THR A 34 -24.80 15.73 6.89
CA THR A 34 -25.62 14.68 6.31
C THR A 34 -25.13 14.45 4.89
N THR A 35 -24.26 13.46 4.69
CA THR A 35 -23.93 13.04 3.33
C THR A 35 -25.11 12.21 2.82
N THR A 36 -25.92 12.79 1.93
CA THR A 36 -27.02 12.07 1.28
C THR A 36 -26.44 11.27 0.12
N VAL A 37 -26.36 9.94 0.27
CA VAL A 37 -26.01 9.06 -0.84
C VAL A 37 -27.31 8.52 -1.43
N THR A 38 -27.61 8.95 -2.66
CA THR A 38 -28.75 8.45 -3.42
C THR A 38 -28.29 7.20 -4.19
N GLN A 39 -28.68 6.01 -3.73
CA GLN A 39 -28.49 4.78 -4.51
C GLN A 39 -29.85 4.25 -4.99
N PRO A 40 -29.99 3.84 -6.26
CA PRO A 40 -31.16 3.11 -6.70
C PRO A 40 -31.13 1.71 -6.06
N VAL A 41 -32.17 1.36 -5.30
CA VAL A 41 -32.35 0.01 -4.75
C VAL A 41 -33.56 -0.61 -5.45
N THR A 42 -33.34 -1.77 -6.09
CA THR A 42 -34.43 -2.55 -6.68
C THR A 42 -35.11 -3.35 -5.57
N VAL A 43 -36.37 -3.00 -5.26
CA VAL A 43 -37.18 -3.76 -4.31
C VAL A 43 -38.24 -4.54 -5.08
N THR A 44 -38.10 -5.87 -5.13
CA THR A 44 -39.12 -6.75 -5.70
C THR A 44 -40.13 -7.08 -4.62
N THR A 45 -41.38 -6.67 -4.80
CA THR A 45 -42.49 -7.07 -3.92
C THR A 45 -43.56 -7.80 -4.72
N THR A 46 -43.99 -8.96 -4.21
CA THR A 46 -45.05 -9.76 -4.81
C THR A 46 -46.38 -9.38 -4.16
N VAL A 47 -47.30 -8.78 -4.92
CA VAL A 47 -48.65 -8.47 -4.40
C VAL A 47 -49.48 -9.75 -4.44
N ALA A 48 -49.89 -10.24 -3.27
CA ALA A 48 -50.73 -11.43 -3.18
C ALA A 48 -52.10 -11.19 -3.85
N GLY A 49 -52.43 -12.02 -4.85
CA GLY A 49 -53.77 -12.10 -5.43
C GLY A 49 -53.89 -12.01 -6.95
N LYS A 50 -52.87 -11.56 -7.70
CA LYS A 50 -52.96 -11.44 -9.18
C LYS A 50 -51.70 -11.81 -9.98
N GLY A 51 -50.66 -12.39 -9.36
CA GLY A 51 -49.50 -12.94 -10.09
C GLY A 51 -48.69 -11.92 -10.92
N THR A 52 -48.88 -10.62 -10.71
CA THR A 52 -48.14 -9.57 -11.43
C THR A 52 -46.99 -9.07 -10.57
N THR A 53 -45.76 -9.28 -11.03
CA THR A 53 -44.55 -8.72 -10.42
C THR A 53 -44.44 -7.25 -10.82
N VAL A 54 -44.38 -6.35 -9.84
CA VAL A 54 -44.14 -4.91 -10.09
C VAL A 54 -42.75 -4.58 -9.56
N THR A 55 -41.87 -4.19 -10.46
CA THR A 55 -40.56 -3.62 -10.11
C THR A 55 -40.74 -2.12 -9.92
N VAL A 56 -40.48 -1.62 -8.72
CA VAL A 56 -40.50 -0.17 -8.44
C VAL A 56 -39.09 0.25 -8.06
N GLU A 57 -38.53 1.20 -8.81
CA GLU A 57 -37.32 1.90 -8.39
C GLU A 57 -37.70 2.83 -7.22
N LYS A 58 -37.20 2.52 -6.03
CA LYS A 58 -37.39 3.36 -4.85
C LYS A 58 -36.07 4.05 -4.53
N THR A 59 -36.10 5.38 -4.52
CA THR A 59 -35.00 6.19 -3.99
C THR A 59 -35.01 6.07 -2.47
N VAL A 60 -33.96 5.47 -1.90
CA VAL A 60 -33.78 5.41 -0.44
C VAL A 60 -32.73 6.42 -0.04
N THR A 61 -33.11 7.37 0.80
CA THR A 61 -32.20 8.34 1.41
C THR A 61 -31.60 7.73 2.67
N VAL A 62 -30.32 7.37 2.65
CA VAL A 62 -29.59 6.95 3.85
C VAL A 62 -28.80 8.15 4.37
N SER A 63 -29.15 8.61 5.57
CA SER A 63 -28.39 9.61 6.32
C SER A 63 -27.31 8.88 7.12
N ALA A 64 -26.04 9.03 6.72
CA ALA A 64 -24.91 8.68 7.57
C ALA A 64 -24.48 9.94 8.32
N GLY A 65 -25.12 10.21 9.46
CA GLY A 65 -24.76 11.31 10.37
C GLY A 65 -24.01 10.78 11.59
N GLY A 66 -22.68 10.85 11.58
CA GLY A 66 -21.85 10.67 12.78
C GLY A 66 -21.71 11.98 13.55
N PRO A 67 -21.45 11.97 14.88
CA PRO A 67 -21.13 13.18 15.61
C PRO A 67 -19.96 13.93 14.97
N ALA A 68 -20.08 15.25 14.84
CA ALA A 68 -19.00 16.09 14.34
C ALA A 68 -17.81 16.04 15.32
N VAL A 69 -16.74 15.33 14.94
CA VAL A 69 -15.48 15.32 15.69
C VAL A 69 -14.86 16.70 15.57
N LYS A 70 -14.93 17.49 16.65
CA LYS A 70 -14.41 18.86 16.69
C LYS A 70 -12.92 18.93 17.03
N LYS A 71 -12.41 17.94 17.77
CA LYS A 71 -11.01 17.84 18.20
C LYS A 71 -10.51 16.42 17.95
N LEU A 72 -9.25 16.31 17.52
CA LEU A 72 -8.62 15.02 17.28
C LEU A 72 -7.13 15.10 17.63
N LYS A 73 -6.67 14.25 18.54
CA LYS A 73 -5.23 14.08 18.85
C LYS A 73 -4.67 12.90 18.07
N VAL A 74 -3.77 13.16 17.13
CA VAL A 74 -3.18 12.18 16.22
C VAL A 74 -1.69 12.07 16.48
N PHE A 75 -1.22 10.88 16.86
CA PHE A 75 0.19 10.57 16.98
C PHE A 75 0.64 9.67 15.83
N PHE A 76 1.77 9.99 15.21
CA PHE A 76 2.42 9.15 14.20
C PHE A 76 3.79 8.70 14.70
N PHE A 77 4.08 7.40 14.64
CA PHE A 77 5.35 6.81 15.02
C PHE A 77 6.10 6.39 13.76
N ASP A 78 7.06 7.21 13.37
CA ASP A 78 7.85 7.03 12.15
C ASP A 78 9.11 6.21 12.45
N PRO A 79 9.23 4.98 11.92
CA PRO A 79 10.38 4.11 12.19
C PRO A 79 11.63 4.50 11.39
N ALA A 80 11.53 5.31 10.34
CA ALA A 80 12.67 5.66 9.51
C ALA A 80 12.57 7.08 8.90
N PRO A 81 12.70 8.14 9.72
CA PRO A 81 12.82 9.50 9.20
C PRO A 81 13.98 9.62 8.21
N ALA A 82 13.79 10.41 7.14
CA ALA A 82 14.74 10.58 6.05
C ALA A 82 14.99 9.31 5.20
N ASN A 83 14.12 8.32 5.28
CA ASN A 83 13.99 7.28 4.27
C ASN A 83 12.94 7.71 3.24
N MET A 84 13.32 7.76 1.96
CA MET A 84 12.45 8.26 0.89
C MET A 84 11.09 7.55 0.80
N TRP A 85 11.03 6.26 1.16
CA TRP A 85 9.77 5.51 1.17
C TRP A 85 8.89 5.92 2.35
N TRP A 86 9.47 6.06 3.55
CA TRP A 86 8.74 6.51 4.75
C TRP A 86 8.36 7.98 4.69
N ASP A 87 9.13 8.81 4.00
CA ASP A 87 8.78 10.21 3.74
C ASP A 87 7.47 10.33 2.94
N ILE A 88 7.14 9.33 2.09
CA ILE A 88 5.85 9.29 1.38
C ILE A 88 4.71 8.88 2.33
N VAL A 89 4.95 7.97 3.29
CA VAL A 89 3.97 7.66 4.35
C VAL A 89 3.68 8.90 5.19
N VAL A 90 4.73 9.64 5.56
CA VAL A 90 4.63 10.92 6.29
C VAL A 90 3.78 11.92 5.51
N GLU A 91 4.03 12.08 4.21
CA GLU A 91 3.25 12.98 3.36
C GLU A 91 1.77 12.61 3.39
N GLY A 92 1.44 11.32 3.34
CA GLY A 92 0.07 10.84 3.46
C GLY A 92 -0.56 11.21 4.80
N VAL A 93 0.14 10.98 5.93
CA VAL A 93 -0.33 11.37 7.27
C VAL A 93 -0.58 12.87 7.35
N GLU A 94 0.39 13.67 6.92
CA GLU A 94 0.32 15.13 6.99
C GLU A 94 -0.77 15.70 6.08
N ARG A 95 -0.97 15.10 4.90
CA ARG A 95 -2.08 15.46 4.01
C ARG A 95 -3.44 15.23 4.67
N ALA A 96 -3.65 14.09 5.29
CA ALA A 96 -4.91 13.80 5.97
C ALA A 96 -5.16 14.76 7.15
N VAL A 97 -4.10 15.09 7.92
CA VAL A 97 -4.18 16.08 9.00
C VAL A 97 -4.57 17.46 8.47
N GLU A 98 -3.96 17.90 7.36
CA GLU A 98 -4.28 19.18 6.71
C GLU A 98 -5.74 19.22 6.24
N GLU A 99 -6.20 18.18 5.55
CA GLU A 99 -7.58 18.10 5.06
C GLU A 99 -8.62 18.11 6.19
N LEU A 100 -8.36 17.39 7.29
CA LEU A 100 -9.23 17.43 8.47
C LEU A 100 -9.28 18.83 9.10
N ARG A 101 -8.15 19.55 9.16
CA ARG A 101 -8.12 20.95 9.62
C ARG A 101 -8.92 21.87 8.71
N LEU A 102 -8.82 21.70 7.39
CA LEU A 102 -9.62 22.46 6.42
C LEU A 102 -11.13 22.16 6.55
N MET A 103 -11.50 20.98 7.02
CA MET A 103 -12.88 20.61 7.37
C MET A 103 -13.34 21.15 8.73
N GLY A 104 -12.49 21.91 9.44
CA GLY A 104 -12.83 22.53 10.73
C GLY A 104 -12.58 21.65 11.95
N VAL A 105 -11.81 20.56 11.82
CA VAL A 105 -11.37 19.74 12.95
C VAL A 105 -10.11 20.36 13.57
N ASP A 106 -10.11 20.59 14.88
CA ASP A 106 -8.92 21.00 15.64
C ASP A 106 -8.01 19.77 15.86
N VAL A 107 -7.07 19.57 14.94
CA VAL A 107 -6.16 18.42 14.96
C VAL A 107 -4.84 18.75 15.66
N GLU A 108 -4.61 18.15 16.83
CA GLU A 108 -3.31 18.11 17.52
C GLU A 108 -2.49 16.95 16.93
N TYR A 109 -1.48 17.27 16.12
CA TYR A 109 -0.63 16.27 15.46
C TYR A 109 0.76 16.25 16.07
N LYS A 110 1.27 15.05 16.38
CA LYS A 110 2.66 14.83 16.81
C LYS A 110 3.28 13.65 16.05
N ARG A 111 4.43 13.90 15.41
CA ARG A 111 5.31 12.86 14.84
C ARG A 111 6.40 12.51 15.85
N PHE A 112 6.65 11.21 16.00
CA PHE A 112 7.73 10.65 16.79
C PHE A 112 8.78 10.01 15.87
N ASP A 113 10.06 10.16 16.21
CA ASP A 113 11.18 9.49 15.55
C ASP A 113 11.41 8.10 16.18
N ALA A 114 10.58 7.14 15.84
CA ALA A 114 10.58 5.79 16.42
C ALA A 114 11.67 4.89 15.83
N THR A 115 12.91 5.38 15.69
CA THR A 115 13.97 4.78 14.86
C THR A 115 14.65 3.55 15.44
N THR A 116 14.40 3.24 16.70
CA THR A 116 14.94 2.07 17.39
C THR A 116 13.87 1.48 18.29
N LEU A 117 14.04 0.21 18.67
CA LEU A 117 13.12 -0.46 19.60
C LEU A 117 12.99 0.34 20.91
N ASP A 118 14.10 0.74 21.52
CA ASP A 118 14.10 1.48 22.79
C ASP A 118 13.38 2.82 22.67
N LYS A 119 13.61 3.56 21.57
CA LYS A 119 12.90 4.82 21.31
C LYS A 119 11.41 4.57 21.15
N GLN A 120 11.02 3.60 20.33
CA GLN A 120 9.61 3.29 20.08
C GLN A 120 8.90 2.87 21.37
N VAL A 121 9.54 2.07 22.23
CA VAL A 121 9.01 1.70 23.55
C VAL A 121 8.79 2.94 24.42
N ALA A 122 9.77 3.83 24.55
CA ALA A 122 9.65 5.04 25.36
C ALA A 122 8.54 5.98 24.85
N GLN A 123 8.42 6.12 23.52
CA GLN A 123 7.41 6.97 22.89
C GLN A 123 5.99 6.38 23.03
N LEU A 124 5.84 5.06 22.95
CA LEU A 124 4.56 4.39 23.18
C LEU A 124 4.13 4.51 24.65
N GLN A 125 5.06 4.45 25.61
CA GLN A 125 4.79 4.75 27.03
C GLN A 125 4.35 6.21 27.22
N GLN A 126 4.99 7.16 26.51
CA GLN A 126 4.54 8.54 26.50
C GLN A 126 3.11 8.67 25.92
N ALA A 127 2.78 7.93 24.86
CA ALA A 127 1.44 7.94 24.29
C ALA A 127 0.37 7.39 25.22
N LEU A 128 0.66 6.34 26.01
CA LEU A 128 -0.23 5.87 27.08
C LEU A 128 -0.56 6.98 28.09
N THR A 129 0.39 7.86 28.37
CA THR A 129 0.21 9.02 29.27
C THR A 129 -0.59 10.14 28.60
N LEU A 130 -0.26 10.48 27.35
CA LEU A 130 -0.85 11.60 26.62
C LEU A 130 -2.22 11.30 26.00
N LYS A 131 -2.57 10.01 25.90
CA LYS A 131 -3.86 9.47 25.43
C LYS A 131 -4.31 10.12 24.11
N PRO A 132 -3.59 9.87 22.99
CA PRO A 132 -4.08 10.30 21.67
C PRO A 132 -5.40 9.61 21.33
N ASP A 133 -6.19 10.23 20.47
CA ASP A 133 -7.39 9.61 19.91
C ASP A 133 -7.00 8.55 18.88
N VAL A 134 -5.97 8.85 18.08
CA VAL A 134 -5.47 7.99 17.00
C VAL A 134 -3.96 7.86 17.10
N ALA A 135 -3.45 6.63 17.00
CA ALA A 135 -2.05 6.33 16.83
C ALA A 135 -1.84 5.58 15.51
N VAL A 136 -1.13 6.21 14.58
CA VAL A 136 -0.63 5.57 13.35
C VAL A 136 0.80 5.11 13.63
N ILE A 137 1.10 3.82 13.50
CA ILE A 137 2.35 3.23 13.97
C ILE A 137 3.02 2.40 12.89
N GLY A 138 4.23 2.76 12.48
CA GLY A 138 5.16 1.85 11.81
C GLY A 138 6.01 1.12 12.85
N THR A 139 5.81 -0.19 13.03
CA THR A 139 6.51 -0.94 14.10
C THR A 139 7.94 -1.29 13.70
N ILE A 140 8.90 -1.13 14.63
CA ILE A 140 10.30 -1.56 14.45
C ILE A 140 10.46 -3.07 14.65
N SER A 141 9.67 -3.66 15.55
CA SER A 141 9.83 -5.05 15.97
C SER A 141 8.55 -5.60 16.60
N ASP A 142 8.36 -6.92 16.55
CA ASP A 142 7.27 -7.62 17.22
C ASP A 142 7.30 -7.43 18.75
N ALA A 143 8.45 -7.04 19.30
CA ALA A 143 8.63 -6.79 20.73
C ALA A 143 7.76 -5.65 21.29
N VAL A 144 7.23 -4.76 20.45
CA VAL A 144 6.33 -3.68 20.92
C VAL A 144 4.87 -4.13 21.07
N GLN A 145 4.54 -5.38 20.74
CA GLN A 145 3.17 -5.86 20.63
C GLN A 145 2.31 -5.63 21.88
N ASP A 146 2.83 -6.01 23.05
CA ASP A 146 2.08 -5.87 24.30
C ASP A 146 1.81 -4.40 24.64
N LEU A 147 2.75 -3.51 24.32
CA LEU A 147 2.60 -2.08 24.57
C LEU A 147 1.60 -1.43 23.60
N VAL A 148 1.61 -1.85 22.33
CA VAL A 148 0.60 -1.44 21.33
C VAL A 148 -0.79 -1.93 21.75
N LYS A 149 -0.90 -3.16 22.25
CA LYS A 149 -2.16 -3.72 22.78
C LYS A 149 -2.66 -2.95 24.00
N GLN A 150 -1.78 -2.56 24.91
CA GLN A 150 -2.13 -1.69 26.04
C GLN A 150 -2.63 -0.32 25.57
N LEU A 151 -2.00 0.27 24.56
CA LEU A 151 -2.43 1.56 23.99
C LEU A 151 -3.85 1.48 23.42
N ARG A 152 -4.16 0.41 22.68
CA ARG A 152 -5.51 0.11 22.19
C ARG A 152 -6.51 -0.07 23.33
N GLN A 153 -6.18 -0.88 24.34
CA GLN A 153 -7.03 -1.12 25.51
C GLN A 153 -7.29 0.14 26.33
N ALA A 154 -6.37 1.11 26.30
CA ALA A 154 -6.55 2.44 26.91
C ALA A 154 -7.49 3.36 26.12
N GLY A 155 -8.08 2.90 25.02
CA GLY A 155 -9.06 3.62 24.21
C GLY A 155 -8.47 4.43 23.04
N THR A 156 -7.18 4.26 22.74
CA THR A 156 -6.57 4.84 21.54
C THR A 156 -6.96 4.00 20.33
N ILE A 157 -7.36 4.63 19.23
CA ILE A 157 -7.57 3.93 17.96
C ILE A 157 -6.20 3.66 17.35
N VAL A 158 -5.82 2.39 17.25
CA VAL A 158 -4.48 1.98 16.82
C VAL A 158 -4.52 1.48 15.38
N ILE A 159 -3.81 2.17 14.50
CA ILE A 159 -3.65 1.81 13.09
C ILE A 159 -2.19 1.47 12.84
N LEU A 160 -1.92 0.23 12.42
CA LEU A 160 -0.56 -0.16 12.02
C LEU A 160 -0.37 0.02 10.53
N VAL A 161 0.80 0.53 10.14
CA VAL A 161 1.18 0.75 8.76
C VAL A 161 2.47 0.01 8.42
N ASP A 162 2.58 -0.48 7.18
CA ASP A 162 3.73 -1.20 6.62
C ASP A 162 4.06 -2.55 7.30
N ARG A 163 4.35 -2.54 8.60
CA ARG A 163 4.68 -3.74 9.38
C ARG A 163 3.58 -4.07 10.38
N ASP A 164 3.09 -5.30 10.27
CA ASP A 164 2.09 -5.86 11.17
C ASP A 164 2.75 -6.46 12.43
N LEU A 165 1.95 -6.72 13.47
CA LEU A 165 2.26 -7.52 14.64
C LEU A 165 1.60 -8.91 14.54
N PRO A 166 2.24 -9.97 15.06
CA PRO A 166 1.69 -11.33 15.08
C PRO A 166 0.31 -11.43 15.74
N ASP A 167 0.09 -10.75 16.87
CA ASP A 167 -1.21 -10.61 17.50
C ASP A 167 -1.99 -9.45 16.89
N GLN A 168 -2.79 -9.76 15.87
CA GLN A 168 -3.64 -8.80 15.19
C GLN A 168 -4.73 -8.19 16.10
N THR A 169 -4.95 -8.70 17.32
CA THR A 169 -5.86 -8.08 18.30
C THR A 169 -5.26 -6.85 18.99
N ALA A 170 -3.96 -6.59 18.79
CA ALA A 170 -3.27 -5.43 19.36
C ALA A 170 -3.69 -4.08 18.73
N ARG A 171 -4.40 -4.09 17.59
CA ARG A 171 -4.72 -2.90 16.78
C ARG A 171 -6.12 -2.98 16.17
N ASP A 172 -6.63 -1.86 15.68
CA ASP A 172 -7.97 -1.76 15.08
C ASP A 172 -7.95 -1.97 13.56
N LEU A 173 -6.88 -1.58 12.88
CA LEU A 173 -6.71 -1.78 11.43
C LEU A 173 -5.23 -1.89 11.04
N TYR A 174 -4.92 -2.80 10.12
CA TYR A 174 -3.68 -2.78 9.35
C TYR A 174 -3.87 -2.13 7.99
N LEU A 175 -2.90 -1.32 7.60
CA LEU A 175 -2.75 -0.80 6.25
C LEU A 175 -1.34 -1.10 5.74
N GLY A 176 -1.21 -2.01 4.78
CA GLY A 176 0.10 -2.34 4.25
C GLY A 176 0.04 -3.25 3.05
N THR A 177 1.18 -3.71 2.56
CA THR A 177 1.24 -4.57 1.39
C THR A 177 1.12 -6.04 1.79
N ASP A 178 0.26 -6.79 1.09
CA ASP A 178 0.32 -8.25 1.12
C ASP A 178 1.55 -8.68 0.30
N ASN A 179 2.71 -8.75 0.96
CA ASN A 179 4.00 -8.98 0.31
C ASN A 179 4.06 -10.29 -0.47
N LYS A 180 3.38 -11.33 0.02
CA LYS A 180 3.34 -12.63 -0.64
C LYS A 180 2.47 -12.59 -1.88
N TRP A 181 1.24 -12.06 -1.76
CA TRP A 181 0.36 -11.88 -2.91
C TRP A 181 0.98 -10.97 -3.97
N ALA A 182 1.58 -9.85 -3.55
CA ALA A 182 2.21 -8.87 -4.42
C ALA A 182 3.36 -9.48 -5.25
N ALA A 183 4.26 -10.24 -4.63
CA ALA A 183 5.32 -10.95 -5.35
C ALA A 183 4.78 -12.08 -6.24
N ARG A 184 3.70 -12.76 -5.82
CA ARG A 184 3.03 -13.76 -6.66
C ARG A 184 2.48 -13.14 -7.94
N ILE A 185 1.73 -12.03 -7.84
CA ILE A 185 1.16 -11.37 -9.02
C ILE A 185 2.21 -10.71 -9.93
N GLU A 186 3.37 -10.36 -9.38
CA GLU A 186 4.56 -9.97 -10.15
C GLU A 186 5.06 -11.12 -11.01
N ALA A 187 5.39 -12.24 -10.37
CA ALA A 187 5.95 -13.39 -11.06
C ALA A 187 4.95 -14.00 -12.05
N GLU A 188 3.66 -14.11 -11.70
CA GLU A 188 2.60 -14.54 -12.62
C GLU A 188 2.51 -13.64 -13.86
N ALA A 189 2.59 -12.32 -13.68
CA ALA A 189 2.55 -11.37 -14.80
C ALA A 189 3.77 -11.53 -15.71
N PHE A 190 4.95 -11.69 -15.13
CA PHE A 190 6.18 -11.90 -15.87
C PHE A 190 6.21 -13.25 -16.61
N LEU A 191 5.81 -14.34 -15.97
CA LEU A 191 5.76 -15.67 -16.58
C LEU A 191 4.79 -15.68 -17.76
N LYS A 192 3.60 -15.10 -17.60
CA LYS A 192 2.65 -14.91 -18.70
C LYS A 192 3.24 -14.07 -19.84
N TRP A 193 4.01 -13.03 -19.51
CA TRP A 193 4.71 -12.23 -20.50
C TRP A 193 5.77 -13.05 -21.25
N LEU A 194 6.57 -13.88 -20.58
CA LEU A 194 7.53 -14.79 -21.23
C LEU A 194 6.85 -15.75 -22.22
N GLU A 195 5.68 -16.31 -21.85
CA GLU A 195 4.89 -17.15 -22.75
C GLU A 195 4.43 -16.38 -23.99
N GLY A 196 3.90 -15.16 -23.79
CA GLY A 196 3.47 -14.29 -24.88
C GLY A 196 4.62 -13.86 -25.81
N GLN A 197 5.84 -13.76 -25.28
CA GLN A 197 7.05 -13.49 -26.06
C GLN A 197 7.66 -14.74 -26.72
N GLY A 198 7.16 -15.94 -26.41
CA GLY A 198 7.70 -17.19 -26.94
C GLY A 198 9.10 -17.53 -26.41
N VAL A 199 9.45 -17.08 -25.20
CA VAL A 199 10.76 -17.39 -24.60
C VAL A 199 10.85 -18.88 -24.29
N SER A 200 11.87 -19.54 -24.84
CA SER A 200 12.05 -20.99 -24.74
C SER A 200 12.14 -21.49 -23.29
N LYS A 201 11.41 -22.58 -23.01
CA LYS A 201 11.44 -23.34 -21.75
C LYS A 201 12.51 -24.46 -21.82
N PRO A 202 13.07 -24.94 -20.69
CA PRO A 202 12.76 -24.51 -19.33
C PRO A 202 13.36 -23.14 -19.00
N TRP A 203 12.58 -22.28 -18.35
CA TRP A 203 13.09 -21.00 -17.85
C TRP A 203 13.98 -21.24 -16.62
N LYS A 204 15.19 -20.72 -16.66
CA LYS A 204 16.14 -20.81 -15.54
C LYS A 204 16.10 -19.53 -14.73
N ILE A 205 15.82 -19.63 -13.44
CA ILE A 205 15.57 -18.49 -12.55
C ILE A 205 16.58 -18.51 -11.41
N ILE A 206 17.14 -17.34 -11.10
CA ILE A 206 17.92 -17.11 -9.87
C ILE A 206 17.13 -16.16 -8.98
N ILE A 207 17.01 -16.48 -7.69
CA ILE A 207 16.22 -15.65 -6.76
C ILE A 207 17.14 -15.06 -5.68
N PHE A 208 17.18 -13.72 -5.60
CA PHE A 208 17.77 -12.99 -4.49
C PHE A 208 16.70 -12.80 -3.41
N LYS A 209 16.75 -13.61 -2.35
CA LYS A 209 15.64 -13.82 -1.40
C LYS A 209 15.72 -13.04 -0.09
N GLY A 210 16.75 -12.19 0.07
CA GLY A 210 17.01 -11.50 1.34
C GLY A 210 17.72 -12.39 2.36
N LEU A 211 17.94 -11.87 3.58
CA LEU A 211 18.48 -12.65 4.70
C LEU A 211 17.35 -13.34 5.48
N PRO A 212 17.63 -14.51 6.09
CA PRO A 212 16.74 -15.10 7.08
C PRO A 212 16.38 -14.10 8.18
N GLY A 213 15.12 -14.12 8.63
CA GLY A 213 14.62 -13.21 9.66
C GLY A 213 14.11 -11.85 9.17
N ILE A 214 14.15 -11.57 7.86
CA ILE A 214 13.47 -10.43 7.24
C ILE A 214 12.10 -10.89 6.69
N PRO A 215 10.98 -10.62 7.38
CA PRO A 215 9.68 -11.20 7.02
C PRO A 215 9.18 -10.78 5.63
N THR A 216 9.41 -9.52 5.23
CA THR A 216 8.98 -9.00 3.93
C THR A 216 9.66 -9.75 2.77
N SER A 217 10.98 -9.92 2.83
CA SER A 217 11.74 -10.67 1.81
C SER A 217 11.33 -12.14 1.76
N TYR A 218 11.13 -12.77 2.93
CA TYR A 218 10.65 -14.14 3.01
C TYR A 218 9.27 -14.31 2.34
N LEU A 219 8.31 -13.44 2.66
CA LEU A 219 6.97 -13.48 2.06
C LEU A 219 7.01 -13.26 0.55
N ARG A 220 7.85 -12.34 0.07
CA ARG A 220 8.04 -12.10 -1.38
C ARG A 220 8.65 -13.32 -2.07
N TYR A 221 9.66 -13.96 -1.47
CA TYR A 221 10.22 -15.21 -1.96
C TYR A 221 9.15 -16.32 -2.03
N GLU A 222 8.32 -16.49 -1.00
CA GLU A 222 7.22 -17.46 -1.05
C GLU A 222 6.24 -17.16 -2.19
N GLY A 223 5.92 -15.88 -2.42
CA GLY A 223 5.07 -15.45 -3.53
C GLY A 223 5.65 -15.83 -4.90
N PHE A 224 6.95 -15.60 -5.10
CA PHE A 224 7.66 -16.04 -6.31
C PHE A 224 7.59 -17.56 -6.48
N MET A 225 7.83 -18.32 -5.41
CA MET A 225 7.78 -19.78 -5.45
C MET A 225 6.37 -20.30 -5.75
N GLU A 226 5.32 -19.69 -5.21
CA GLU A 226 3.92 -20.03 -5.55
C GLU A 226 3.62 -19.85 -7.03
N ALA A 227 4.06 -18.73 -7.63
CA ALA A 227 3.88 -18.46 -9.05
C ALA A 227 4.68 -19.42 -9.95
N LEU A 228 5.89 -19.80 -9.52
CA LEU A 228 6.78 -20.70 -10.28
C LEU A 228 6.37 -22.17 -10.17
N LYS A 229 5.77 -22.58 -9.06
CA LYS A 229 5.47 -23.99 -8.75
C LYS A 229 4.77 -24.75 -9.90
N PRO A 230 3.70 -24.23 -10.54
CA PRO A 230 3.03 -24.94 -11.63
C PRO A 230 3.91 -25.19 -12.85
N TYR A 231 4.91 -24.33 -13.10
CA TYR A 231 5.87 -24.47 -14.19
C TYR A 231 7.01 -25.41 -13.81
N ILE A 232 7.48 -25.36 -12.55
CA ILE A 232 8.49 -26.29 -12.04
C ILE A 232 7.98 -27.73 -12.06
N ASP A 233 6.74 -27.96 -11.60
CA ASP A 233 6.12 -29.29 -11.57
C ASP A 233 6.02 -29.92 -12.99
N LYS A 234 5.94 -29.08 -14.04
CA LYS A 234 5.91 -29.50 -15.46
C LYS A 234 7.30 -29.59 -16.10
N GLY A 235 8.36 -29.23 -15.39
CA GLY A 235 9.71 -29.11 -15.97
C GLY A 235 9.86 -27.93 -16.94
N GLU A 236 8.96 -26.94 -16.87
CA GLU A 236 8.95 -25.74 -17.72
C GLU A 236 9.72 -24.56 -17.10
N ALA A 237 10.01 -24.62 -15.81
CA ALA A 237 10.86 -23.66 -15.11
C ALA A 237 11.74 -24.38 -14.08
N GLN A 238 12.85 -23.75 -13.71
CA GLN A 238 13.77 -24.24 -12.69
C GLN A 238 14.39 -23.07 -11.94
N VAL A 239 14.30 -23.10 -10.60
CA VAL A 239 15.15 -22.24 -9.75
C VAL A 239 16.51 -22.91 -9.64
N ILE A 240 17.54 -22.26 -10.20
CA ILE A 240 18.89 -22.82 -10.28
C ILE A 240 19.83 -22.32 -9.18
N GLU A 241 19.51 -21.19 -8.54
CA GLU A 241 20.20 -20.70 -7.34
C GLU A 241 19.31 -19.76 -6.53
N GLU A 242 19.41 -19.87 -5.21
CA GLU A 242 18.85 -18.92 -4.24
C GLU A 242 20.00 -18.17 -3.56
N VAL A 243 19.91 -16.85 -3.55
CA VAL A 243 20.97 -15.96 -3.10
C VAL A 243 20.49 -15.20 -1.88
N GLU A 244 21.18 -15.41 -0.77
CA GLU A 244 20.98 -14.66 0.47
C GLU A 244 21.91 -13.45 0.52
N VAL A 245 21.33 -12.28 0.73
CA VAL A 245 22.04 -11.00 0.86
C VAL A 245 21.15 -9.99 1.56
N ASN A 246 21.74 -9.08 2.33
CA ASN A 246 20.97 -8.01 2.96
C ASN A 246 20.30 -7.12 1.90
N PRO A 247 18.95 -7.09 1.82
CA PRO A 247 18.22 -6.35 0.79
C PRO A 247 18.35 -4.83 0.93
N ASP A 248 18.77 -4.33 2.10
CA ASP A 248 18.82 -2.89 2.41
C ASP A 248 20.22 -2.28 2.17
N LEU A 249 21.21 -3.09 1.78
CA LEU A 249 22.60 -2.66 1.57
C LEU A 249 23.02 -2.85 0.11
N LEU A 250 22.86 -1.80 -0.70
CA LEU A 250 23.23 -1.81 -2.12
C LEU A 250 24.69 -2.28 -2.39
N PRO A 251 25.72 -1.84 -1.63
CA PRO A 251 27.09 -2.33 -1.84
C PRO A 251 27.23 -3.84 -1.63
N GLU A 252 26.55 -4.40 -0.63
CA GLU A 252 26.56 -5.84 -0.35
C GLU A 252 25.81 -6.61 -1.44
N CYS A 253 24.65 -6.11 -1.86
CA CYS A 253 23.90 -6.64 -2.99
C CYS A 253 24.74 -6.68 -4.26
N TYR A 254 25.47 -5.61 -4.58
CA TYR A 254 26.33 -5.55 -5.75
C TYR A 254 27.52 -6.50 -5.66
N ALA A 255 28.20 -6.56 -4.50
CA ALA A 255 29.29 -7.52 -4.28
C ALA A 255 28.81 -8.96 -4.48
N LYS A 256 27.63 -9.30 -3.95
CA LYS A 256 27.02 -10.61 -4.15
C LYS A 256 26.67 -10.85 -5.62
N ALA A 257 25.96 -9.94 -6.27
CA ALA A 257 25.58 -10.06 -7.68
C ALA A 257 26.81 -10.23 -8.60
N SER A 258 27.92 -9.59 -8.28
CA SER A 258 29.19 -9.69 -9.00
C SER A 258 29.85 -11.07 -8.91
N THR A 259 29.48 -11.89 -7.93
CA THR A 259 29.91 -13.31 -7.85
C THR A 259 28.98 -14.25 -8.61
N ILE A 260 27.69 -13.91 -8.70
CA ILE A 260 26.65 -14.76 -9.28
C ILE A 260 26.54 -14.57 -10.78
N VAL A 261 26.53 -13.32 -11.26
CA VAL A 261 26.33 -13.01 -12.69
C VAL A 261 27.38 -13.69 -13.60
N PRO A 262 28.70 -13.65 -13.32
CA PRO A 262 29.69 -14.28 -14.18
C PRO A 262 29.56 -15.81 -14.22
N LYS A 263 29.07 -16.44 -13.14
CA LYS A 263 28.91 -17.90 -13.03
C LYS A 263 27.92 -18.43 -14.06
N TYR A 264 26.87 -17.67 -14.38
CA TYR A 264 25.82 -18.13 -15.28
C TYR A 264 25.73 -17.38 -16.60
N GLY A 265 26.20 -16.13 -16.65
CA GLY A 265 26.15 -15.30 -17.84
C GLY A 265 24.75 -15.21 -18.45
N LYS A 266 24.66 -15.47 -19.76
CA LYS A 266 23.40 -15.52 -20.52
C LYS A 266 22.66 -16.86 -20.43
N GLY A 267 23.14 -17.79 -19.59
CA GLY A 267 22.54 -19.11 -19.39
C GLY A 267 21.32 -19.14 -18.49
N VAL A 268 20.91 -17.99 -17.96
CA VAL A 268 19.74 -17.78 -17.08
C VAL A 268 18.67 -17.03 -17.85
N THR A 269 17.40 -17.33 -17.61
CA THR A 269 16.29 -16.58 -18.19
C THR A 269 16.05 -15.29 -17.42
N ALA A 270 15.99 -15.36 -16.09
CA ALA A 270 15.69 -14.19 -15.27
C ALA A 270 16.29 -14.26 -13.86
N TYR A 271 16.47 -13.06 -13.29
CA TYR A 271 16.79 -12.85 -11.89
C TYR A 271 15.58 -12.24 -11.18
N PHE A 272 15.12 -12.86 -10.11
CA PHE A 272 14.04 -12.34 -9.28
C PHE A 272 14.66 -11.75 -8.02
N ALA A 273 14.36 -10.49 -7.72
CA ALA A 273 14.83 -9.83 -6.52
C ALA A 273 13.66 -9.46 -5.62
N THR A 274 13.75 -9.78 -4.33
CA THR A 274 12.71 -9.44 -3.35
C THR A 274 12.70 -7.95 -2.98
N ASN A 275 13.66 -7.16 -3.46
CA ASN A 275 13.77 -5.72 -3.16
C ASN A 275 14.45 -4.95 -4.32
N LEU A 276 14.19 -3.64 -4.40
CA LEU A 276 14.74 -2.74 -5.41
C LEU A 276 16.27 -2.70 -5.43
N LEU A 277 16.93 -2.66 -4.27
CA LEU A 277 18.40 -2.52 -4.21
C LEU A 277 19.10 -3.78 -4.70
N GLN A 278 18.54 -4.96 -4.42
CA GLN A 278 18.97 -6.23 -5.00
C GLN A 278 18.85 -6.19 -6.53
N ALA A 279 17.71 -5.73 -7.06
CA ALA A 279 17.49 -5.63 -8.49
C ALA A 279 18.45 -4.64 -9.18
N MET A 280 18.66 -3.46 -8.58
CA MET A 280 19.63 -2.47 -9.07
C MET A 280 21.05 -3.03 -9.12
N ALA A 281 21.45 -3.76 -8.07
CA ALA A 281 22.75 -4.43 -8.02
C ALA A 281 22.91 -5.50 -9.12
N ILE A 282 21.86 -6.28 -9.38
CA ILE A 282 21.84 -7.29 -10.45
C ILE A 282 21.98 -6.62 -11.82
N VAL A 283 21.18 -5.57 -12.10
CA VAL A 283 21.27 -4.79 -13.35
C VAL A 283 22.69 -4.27 -13.56
N LYS A 284 23.31 -3.69 -12.53
CA LYS A 284 24.68 -3.17 -12.62
C LYS A 284 25.68 -4.30 -12.90
N ALA A 285 25.62 -5.40 -12.16
CA ALA A 285 26.51 -6.54 -12.35
C ALA A 285 26.38 -7.18 -13.75
N LEU A 286 25.16 -7.24 -14.30
CA LEU A 286 24.92 -7.68 -15.69
C LEU A 286 25.61 -6.76 -16.70
N GLN A 287 25.44 -5.45 -16.55
CA GLN A 287 26.07 -4.45 -17.43
C GLN A 287 27.60 -4.53 -17.39
N ASP A 288 28.18 -4.69 -16.20
CA ASP A 288 29.64 -4.83 -16.03
C ASP A 288 30.21 -6.10 -16.66
N ASN A 289 29.35 -7.12 -16.84
CA ASN A 289 29.69 -8.36 -17.53
C ASN A 289 29.25 -8.38 -19.00
N ASN A 290 28.89 -7.22 -19.57
CA ASN A 290 28.44 -7.06 -20.96
C ASN A 290 27.21 -7.92 -21.31
N ILE A 291 26.33 -8.14 -20.33
CA ILE A 291 25.04 -8.82 -20.50
C ILE A 291 23.96 -7.74 -20.46
N GLN A 292 23.15 -7.64 -21.51
CA GLN A 292 22.14 -6.60 -21.65
C GLN A 292 20.83 -7.01 -20.96
N PRO A 293 20.46 -6.40 -19.81
CA PRO A 293 19.19 -6.67 -19.16
C PRO A 293 18.02 -6.24 -20.05
N GLY A 294 16.93 -7.01 -20.05
CA GLY A 294 15.78 -6.81 -20.94
C GLY A 294 15.92 -7.43 -22.33
N LYS A 295 17.12 -7.94 -22.66
CA LYS A 295 17.39 -8.59 -23.96
C LYS A 295 18.05 -9.96 -23.80
N ASP A 296 19.18 -10.01 -23.11
CA ASP A 296 19.93 -11.25 -22.87
C ASP A 296 19.35 -12.03 -21.68
N VAL A 297 18.96 -11.31 -20.63
CA VAL A 297 18.34 -11.84 -19.41
C VAL A 297 17.33 -10.83 -18.87
N TYR A 298 16.36 -11.28 -18.07
CA TYR A 298 15.36 -10.40 -17.46
C TYR A 298 15.61 -10.20 -15.96
N VAL A 299 15.15 -9.08 -15.42
CA VAL A 299 15.25 -8.75 -13.99
C VAL A 299 13.88 -8.33 -13.49
N LEU A 300 13.48 -8.88 -12.34
CA LEU A 300 12.30 -8.47 -11.56
C LEU A 300 12.76 -7.80 -10.27
N GLY A 301 11.91 -6.96 -9.69
CA GLY A 301 12.22 -6.24 -8.46
C GLY A 301 10.98 -5.74 -7.75
N PHE A 302 11.17 -5.15 -6.59
CA PHE A 302 10.08 -4.54 -5.83
C PHE A 302 10.27 -3.03 -5.78
N ASP A 303 9.23 -2.30 -5.40
CA ASP A 303 9.19 -0.85 -5.23
C ASP A 303 9.37 -0.05 -6.54
N ALA A 304 9.05 1.24 -6.53
CA ALA A 304 9.20 2.14 -7.71
C ALA A 304 9.31 3.64 -7.34
N GLN A 305 9.81 3.93 -6.13
CA GLN A 305 9.88 5.28 -5.54
C GLN A 305 11.18 6.03 -5.88
N VAL A 306 12.24 5.31 -6.28
CA VAL A 306 13.57 5.89 -6.51
C VAL A 306 13.76 6.20 -7.98
N LYS A 307 14.16 7.43 -8.32
CA LYS A 307 14.27 7.87 -9.72
C LYS A 307 15.22 7.00 -10.53
N GLU A 308 16.38 6.65 -9.98
CA GLU A 308 17.38 5.80 -10.64
C GLU A 308 16.80 4.43 -10.98
N TRP A 309 16.01 3.86 -10.08
CA TRP A 309 15.32 2.59 -10.28
C TRP A 309 14.23 2.70 -11.35
N VAL A 310 13.40 3.75 -11.30
CA VAL A 310 12.38 4.03 -12.30
C VAL A 310 12.99 4.25 -13.68
N ASP A 311 14.13 4.94 -13.78
CA ASP A 311 14.87 5.12 -15.02
C ASP A 311 15.38 3.78 -15.58
N MET A 312 15.77 2.82 -14.71
CA MET A 312 16.16 1.47 -15.15
C MET A 312 14.97 0.68 -15.71
N ILE A 313 13.79 0.77 -15.08
CA ILE A 313 12.56 0.16 -15.59
C ILE A 313 12.18 0.80 -16.92
N ALA A 314 12.16 2.13 -17.02
CA ALA A 314 11.83 2.87 -18.25
C ALA A 314 12.75 2.50 -19.43
N LYS A 315 14.03 2.21 -19.16
CA LYS A 315 15.01 1.76 -20.17
C LYS A 315 14.85 0.29 -20.58
N GLY A 316 13.95 -0.46 -19.93
CA GLY A 316 13.73 -1.88 -20.18
C GLY A 316 14.74 -2.80 -19.49
N TYR A 317 15.61 -2.29 -18.62
CA TYR A 317 16.58 -3.14 -17.90
C TYR A 317 15.92 -4.01 -16.83
N VAL A 318 14.73 -3.61 -16.39
CA VAL A 318 13.87 -4.33 -15.46
C VAL A 318 12.59 -4.63 -16.21
N ALA A 319 12.22 -5.91 -16.27
CA ALA A 319 11.06 -6.34 -17.04
C ALA A 319 9.75 -5.95 -16.33
N LEU A 320 9.73 -6.07 -15.00
CA LEU A 320 8.59 -5.75 -14.16
C LEU A 320 9.09 -5.42 -12.75
N SER A 321 8.43 -4.46 -12.11
CA SER A 321 8.50 -4.23 -10.67
C SER A 321 7.09 -4.16 -10.10
N ILE A 322 6.91 -4.53 -8.83
CA ILE A 322 5.70 -4.20 -8.09
C ILE A 322 5.93 -3.02 -7.17
N GLN A 323 5.15 -1.96 -7.36
CA GLN A 323 5.13 -0.78 -6.53
C GLN A 323 4.06 -0.88 -5.43
N GLN A 324 4.48 -0.62 -4.20
CA GLN A 324 3.61 -0.38 -3.05
C GLN A 324 3.04 1.05 -3.07
N HIS A 325 2.02 1.34 -2.28
CA HIS A 325 1.47 2.71 -2.16
C HIS A 325 1.60 3.28 -0.73
N PRO A 326 2.82 3.68 -0.31
CA PRO A 326 3.10 4.16 1.05
C PRO A 326 2.23 5.37 1.46
N PHE A 327 1.92 6.26 0.53
CA PHE A 327 1.07 7.43 0.80
C PHE A 327 -0.29 7.02 1.34
N SER A 328 -0.93 6.01 0.74
CA SER A 328 -2.21 5.49 1.24
C SER A 328 -2.10 4.91 2.64
N MET A 329 -0.97 4.30 3.01
CA MET A 329 -0.81 3.74 4.35
C MET A 329 -0.92 4.85 5.41
N GLY A 330 -0.21 5.96 5.21
CA GLY A 330 -0.29 7.13 6.09
C GLY A 330 -1.62 7.87 6.00
N TYR A 331 -2.06 8.17 4.77
CA TYR A 331 -3.26 8.94 4.49
C TYR A 331 -4.53 8.24 4.99
N TRP A 332 -4.74 6.99 4.60
CA TRP A 332 -5.88 6.21 5.10
C TRP A 332 -5.73 5.88 6.58
N GLY A 333 -4.52 5.88 7.15
CA GLY A 333 -4.32 5.65 8.58
C GLY A 333 -4.99 6.71 9.44
N VAL A 334 -4.77 7.99 9.12
CA VAL A 334 -5.41 9.11 9.83
C VAL A 334 -6.92 9.14 9.55
N TRP A 335 -7.34 8.94 8.30
CA TRP A 335 -8.75 8.93 7.93
C TRP A 335 -9.55 7.79 8.57
N ALA A 336 -8.98 6.59 8.65
CA ALA A 336 -9.57 5.46 9.37
C ALA A 336 -9.80 5.83 10.84
N GLY A 337 -8.77 6.40 11.49
CA GLY A 337 -8.87 6.86 12.87
C GLY A 337 -9.97 7.90 13.08
N TYR A 338 -10.06 8.90 12.20
CA TYR A 338 -11.14 9.88 12.22
C TYR A 338 -12.52 9.23 12.06
N TYR A 339 -12.70 8.33 11.08
CA TYR A 339 -14.00 7.69 10.84
C TYR A 339 -14.42 6.76 11.97
N ILE A 340 -13.48 6.04 12.59
CA ILE A 340 -13.76 5.24 13.80
C ILE A 340 -14.17 6.15 14.94
N LYS A 341 -13.42 7.25 15.18
CA LYS A 341 -13.72 8.22 16.23
C LYS A 341 -15.10 8.88 16.03
N ALA A 342 -15.46 9.17 14.79
CA ALA A 342 -16.75 9.73 14.41
C ALA A 342 -17.91 8.71 14.42
N GLY A 343 -17.63 7.43 14.68
CA GLY A 343 -18.63 6.36 14.62
C GLY A 343 -19.12 6.03 13.19
N LEU A 344 -18.41 6.51 12.17
CA LEU A 344 -18.70 6.30 10.75
C LEU A 344 -18.10 5.00 10.20
N LEU A 345 -17.07 4.47 10.87
CA LEU A 345 -16.40 3.23 10.49
C LEU A 345 -16.41 2.25 11.66
N LYS A 346 -16.91 1.04 11.40
CA LYS A 346 -16.81 -0.11 12.30
C LYS A 346 -16.10 -1.23 11.55
N LEU A 347 -15.14 -1.85 12.21
CA LEU A 347 -14.30 -2.91 11.65
C LEU A 347 -14.48 -4.20 12.47
N PRO A 348 -14.42 -5.38 11.84
CA PRO A 348 -14.26 -6.62 12.60
C PRO A 348 -12.90 -6.65 13.30
N GLU A 349 -12.74 -7.53 14.28
CA GLU A 349 -11.40 -7.81 14.80
C GLU A 349 -10.46 -8.28 13.68
N LYS A 350 -9.16 -8.00 13.84
CA LYS A 350 -8.11 -8.39 12.89
C LYS A 350 -8.29 -7.79 11.50
N ALA A 351 -8.98 -6.66 11.37
CA ALA A 351 -9.18 -5.99 10.10
C ALA A 351 -7.84 -5.63 9.43
N VAL A 352 -7.73 -6.00 8.15
CA VAL A 352 -6.59 -5.77 7.27
C VAL A 352 -7.12 -5.20 5.97
N ILE A 353 -6.61 -4.04 5.58
CA ILE A 353 -6.80 -3.52 4.22
C ILE A 353 -5.42 -3.47 3.57
N ASN A 354 -5.21 -4.34 2.59
CA ASN A 354 -3.99 -4.27 1.82
C ASN A 354 -4.06 -3.07 0.89
N THR A 355 -3.12 -2.14 1.03
CA THR A 355 -3.08 -0.92 0.22
C THR A 355 -2.83 -1.23 -1.25
N PRO A 356 -3.20 -0.33 -2.17
CA PRO A 356 -2.98 -0.53 -3.60
C PRO A 356 -1.56 -0.96 -3.92
N THR A 357 -1.46 -1.82 -4.93
CA THR A 357 -0.21 -2.37 -5.44
C THR A 357 -0.24 -2.25 -6.96
N TYR A 358 0.83 -1.76 -7.58
CA TYR A 358 0.87 -1.43 -9.00
C TYR A 358 1.97 -2.21 -9.71
N LYS A 359 1.64 -2.74 -10.89
CA LYS A 359 2.63 -3.30 -11.82
C LYS A 359 3.30 -2.16 -12.57
N VAL A 360 4.61 -2.05 -12.40
CA VAL A 360 5.45 -1.04 -13.05
C VAL A 360 6.30 -1.74 -14.10
N VAL A 361 6.14 -1.32 -15.34
CA VAL A 361 6.76 -1.89 -16.53
C VAL A 361 7.31 -0.72 -17.37
N PRO A 362 8.16 -0.97 -18.39
CA PRO A 362 8.86 0.12 -19.09
C PRO A 362 7.96 1.25 -19.62
N CYS A 363 6.75 0.91 -20.10
CA CYS A 363 5.82 1.88 -20.69
C CYS A 363 5.22 2.87 -19.68
N ASN A 364 5.10 2.48 -18.40
CA ASN A 364 4.41 3.25 -17.36
C ASN A 364 5.34 3.61 -16.19
N ALA A 365 6.63 3.28 -16.30
CA ALA A 365 7.62 3.50 -15.27
C ALA A 365 7.65 4.94 -14.77
N THR A 366 7.74 5.94 -15.66
CA THR A 366 7.80 7.34 -15.22
C THR A 366 6.53 7.81 -14.52
N TYR A 367 5.39 7.15 -14.75
CA TYR A 367 4.15 7.44 -14.06
C TYR A 367 4.15 6.94 -12.61
N SER A 368 4.96 5.93 -12.28
CA SER A 368 5.06 5.38 -10.91
C SER A 368 5.41 6.45 -9.88
N LEU A 369 6.32 7.37 -10.26
CA LEU A 369 6.76 8.48 -9.42
C LEU A 369 5.64 9.47 -9.09
N TYR A 370 4.59 9.54 -9.92
CA TYR A 370 3.42 10.36 -9.62
C TYR A 370 2.40 9.56 -8.82
N LEU A 371 2.25 8.26 -9.13
CA LEU A 371 1.33 7.34 -8.43
C LEU A 371 1.52 7.38 -6.93
N ASP A 372 2.77 7.39 -6.45
CA ASP A 372 3.10 7.40 -5.02
C ASP A 372 2.51 8.57 -4.23
N HIS A 373 2.10 9.66 -4.87
CA HIS A 373 1.60 10.88 -4.20
C HIS A 373 0.11 11.15 -4.42
N PHE A 374 -0.62 10.22 -5.06
CA PHE A 374 -2.06 10.43 -5.27
C PHE A 374 -2.85 10.18 -3.98
N ALA A 375 -3.59 11.20 -3.54
CA ALA A 375 -4.57 11.08 -2.50
C ALA A 375 -5.80 10.31 -3.01
N ILE A 376 -5.77 8.98 -2.85
CA ILE A 376 -6.90 8.12 -3.16
C ILE A 376 -8.03 8.45 -2.18
N PRO A 377 -9.22 8.88 -2.66
CA PRO A 377 -10.26 9.43 -1.81
C PRO A 377 -10.54 8.56 -0.58
N PRO A 378 -10.65 9.15 0.63
CA PRO A 378 -10.93 8.40 1.86
C PRO A 378 -12.25 7.62 1.83
N MET A 379 -13.16 7.96 0.92
CA MET A 379 -14.39 7.19 0.68
C MET A 379 -14.11 5.78 0.14
N GLU A 380 -13.00 5.57 -0.58
CA GLU A 380 -12.61 4.23 -1.04
C GLU A 380 -12.22 3.32 0.13
N LEU A 381 -11.58 3.86 1.17
CA LEU A 381 -11.33 3.14 2.42
C LEU A 381 -12.65 2.66 3.04
N LEU A 382 -13.69 3.51 3.09
CA LEU A 382 -15.00 3.13 3.63
C LEU A 382 -15.66 2.01 2.80
N LYS A 383 -15.57 2.08 1.47
CA LYS A 383 -16.09 1.03 0.58
C LYS A 383 -15.37 -0.31 0.77
N LEU A 384 -14.05 -0.29 0.98
CA LEU A 384 -13.27 -1.49 1.26
C LEU A 384 -13.65 -2.06 2.63
N ALA A 385 -13.70 -1.19 3.65
CA ALA A 385 -14.02 -1.60 5.00
C ALA A 385 -15.44 -2.17 5.15
N ALA A 386 -16.42 -1.66 4.40
CA ALA A 386 -17.78 -2.19 4.39
C ALA A 386 -17.90 -3.64 3.90
N LYS A 387 -16.86 -4.16 3.24
CA LYS A 387 -16.78 -5.57 2.77
C LYS A 387 -16.11 -6.49 3.78
N LEU A 388 -15.48 -5.94 4.83
CA LEU A 388 -14.84 -6.74 5.86
C LEU A 388 -15.89 -7.38 6.76
N THR A 389 -15.67 -8.65 7.10
CA THR A 389 -16.50 -9.42 8.04
C THR A 389 -15.60 -10.18 9.01
N PRO A 390 -16.12 -10.71 10.13
CA PRO A 390 -15.32 -11.57 11.01
C PRO A 390 -14.71 -12.78 10.29
N ASP A 391 -15.42 -13.35 9.31
CA ASP A 391 -14.97 -14.51 8.53
C ASP A 391 -14.02 -14.11 7.38
N ASN A 392 -14.10 -12.86 6.93
CA ASN A 392 -13.22 -12.28 5.91
C ASN A 392 -12.71 -10.90 6.37
N PRO A 393 -11.75 -10.86 7.30
CA PRO A 393 -11.26 -9.62 7.89
C PRO A 393 -10.14 -8.98 7.05
N GLN A 394 -9.86 -9.49 5.86
CA GLN A 394 -8.82 -8.96 4.97
C GLN A 394 -9.39 -8.63 3.59
N MET A 395 -9.02 -7.46 3.06
CA MET A 395 -9.39 -7.04 1.71
C MET A 395 -8.21 -6.42 0.97
N HIS A 396 -7.99 -6.83 -0.27
CA HIS A 396 -7.09 -6.15 -1.18
C HIS A 396 -7.78 -4.95 -1.80
N SER A 397 -7.16 -3.79 -1.65
CA SER A 397 -7.53 -2.61 -2.42
C SER A 397 -7.24 -2.85 -3.91
N PRO A 398 -8.11 -2.41 -4.84
CA PRO A 398 -7.75 -2.36 -6.24
C PRO A 398 -6.61 -1.34 -6.46
N GLY A 399 -5.94 -1.46 -7.62
CA GLY A 399 -5.10 -0.37 -8.11
C GLY A 399 -5.96 0.80 -8.57
N TYR A 400 -5.65 2.02 -8.13
CA TYR A 400 -6.33 3.23 -8.58
C TYR A 400 -5.44 4.03 -9.51
N TYR A 401 -6.05 4.68 -10.50
CA TYR A 401 -5.32 5.52 -11.46
C TYR A 401 -4.22 4.78 -12.24
N SER A 402 -4.22 3.45 -12.26
CA SER A 402 -3.23 2.66 -12.99
C SER A 402 -3.27 3.02 -14.48
N LEU A 403 -2.14 3.43 -15.04
CA LEU A 403 -1.99 3.62 -16.47
C LEU A 403 -1.51 2.30 -17.09
N PRO A 404 -2.38 1.55 -17.80
CA PRO A 404 -1.95 0.37 -18.52
C PRO A 404 -1.02 0.78 -19.67
N CYS A 405 -0.13 -0.13 -20.08
CA CYS A 405 0.47 -0.02 -21.42
C CYS A 405 -0.67 -0.09 -22.45
N GLY A 406 -0.69 0.86 -23.36
CA GLY A 406 -1.71 0.96 -24.43
C GLY A 406 -1.73 -0.23 -25.37
#